data_AF-A0A0P7AYB0-F1
#
_entry.id   AF-A0A0P7AYB0-F1
#
_cell.length_a   1.000
_cell.length_b   1.000
_cell.length_c   1.000
_cell.angle_alpha   90.00
_cell.angle_beta   90.00
_cell.angle_gamma   90.00
#
_symmetry.space_group_name_H-M   'P 1'
#
loop_
_entity.id
_entity.type
_entity.pdbx_description
1 polymer ?
#
loop_
_entity_poly.entity_id
_entity_poly.type
_entity_poly.pdbx_seq_one_letter_code
_entity_poly.pdbx_strand_id
1 'polypeptide(L)'
;MPFIEENDLLDLHKDIEKSQIINERLLDQIKYKNKDLKKIRVQRNIFAGVAITVLLAVFGIYSFYSGLRTSNNFRGQETLAEAIDSIDTFRNRIDNLKAQNEELSLVKEFYLAKKFIEKEKIYSVQVKSFVENNATLASESLTNTMFVKTNPFYAYSLGAFETLEEAQSFRKQLVQMGFNDAFVASYKDGKRLRIEPSN
;
A
#
# COMPACT_ATOMS: atom_id res chain seq x y z
N MET A 1 -111.95 25.86 12.63
CA MET A 1 -110.98 25.70 11.53
C MET A 1 -110.21 27.00 11.42
N PRO A 2 -108.87 27.00 11.42
CA PRO A 2 -108.13 28.25 11.24
C PRO A 2 -108.31 28.69 9.78
N PHE A 3 -108.82 29.91 9.57
CA PHE A 3 -108.92 30.55 8.25
C PHE A 3 -107.57 31.17 7.94
N ILE A 4 -106.98 30.78 6.81
CA ILE A 4 -105.74 31.38 6.30
C ILE A 4 -106.15 32.68 5.59
N GLU A 5 -105.59 33.82 6.01
CA GLU A 5 -105.82 35.11 5.37
C GLU A 5 -105.19 35.13 3.97
N GLU A 6 -105.83 35.76 2.97
CA GLU A 6 -105.35 35.79 1.58
C GLU A 6 -103.90 36.31 1.43
N ASN A 7 -103.45 37.13 2.38
CA ASN A 7 -102.09 37.64 2.46
C ASN A 7 -101.04 36.53 2.73
N ASP A 8 -101.35 35.55 3.59
CA ASP A 8 -100.46 34.43 3.91
C ASP A 8 -100.28 33.49 2.69
N LEU A 9 -101.32 33.34 1.87
CA LEU A 9 -101.24 32.55 0.62
C LEU A 9 -100.36 33.23 -0.44
N LEU A 10 -100.40 34.57 -0.51
CA LEU A 10 -99.57 35.35 -1.41
C LEU A 10 -98.09 35.31 -1.01
N ASP A 11 -97.80 35.46 0.28
CA ASP A 11 -96.44 35.35 0.80
C ASP A 11 -95.88 33.93 0.60
N LEU A 12 -96.71 32.91 0.78
CA LEU A 12 -96.31 31.52 0.49
C LEU A 12 -95.94 31.31 -0.99
N HIS A 13 -96.73 31.85 -1.93
CA HIS A 13 -96.40 31.79 -3.36
C HIS A 13 -95.08 32.49 -3.68
N LYS A 14 -94.87 33.67 -3.11
CA LYS A 14 -93.64 34.45 -3.28
C LYS A 14 -92.41 33.73 -2.74
N ASP A 15 -92.53 33.05 -1.61
CA ASP A 15 -91.45 32.24 -1.06
C ASP A 15 -91.17 30.99 -1.91
N ILE A 16 -92.21 30.31 -2.41
CA ILE A 16 -92.06 29.19 -3.35
C ILE A 16 -91.32 29.64 -4.63
N GLU A 17 -91.72 30.75 -5.23
CA GLU A 17 -91.08 31.31 -6.43
C GLU A 17 -89.61 31.69 -6.16
N LYS A 18 -89.34 32.35 -5.03
CA LYS A 18 -87.98 32.70 -4.61
C LYS A 18 -87.10 31.45 -4.42
N SER A 19 -87.63 30.40 -3.79
CA SER A 19 -86.94 29.12 -3.63
C SER A 19 -86.69 28.43 -4.98
N GLN A 20 -87.63 28.50 -5.93
CA GLN A 20 -87.44 27.97 -7.28
C GLN A 20 -86.31 28.71 -8.01
N ILE A 21 -86.29 30.04 -7.98
CA ILE A 21 -85.23 30.87 -8.59
C ILE A 21 -83.86 30.56 -7.96
N ILE A 22 -83.79 30.39 -6.64
CA ILE A 22 -82.55 30.04 -5.96
C ILE A 22 -82.08 28.65 -6.39
N ASN A 23 -82.98 27.67 -6.47
CA ASN A 23 -82.64 26.32 -6.94
C ASN A 23 -82.13 26.32 -8.38
N GLU A 24 -82.75 27.07 -9.29
CA GLU A 24 -82.26 27.22 -10.66
C GLU A 24 -80.85 27.82 -10.71
N ARG A 25 -80.60 28.89 -9.95
CA ARG A 25 -79.27 29.50 -9.85
C ARG A 25 -78.23 28.52 -9.28
N LEU A 26 -78.60 27.72 -8.28
CA LEU A 26 -77.72 26.70 -7.72
C LEU A 26 -77.42 25.61 -8.75
N LEU A 27 -78.42 25.18 -9.52
CA LEU A 27 -78.23 24.22 -10.61
C LEU A 27 -77.29 24.77 -11.69
N ASP A 28 -77.42 26.03 -12.06
CA ASP A 28 -76.50 26.68 -13.01
C ASP A 28 -75.07 26.78 -12.45
N GLN A 29 -74.91 27.13 -11.17
CA GLN A 29 -73.60 27.13 -10.51
C GLN A 29 -72.97 25.73 -10.50
N ILE A 30 -73.75 24.69 -10.21
CA ILE A 30 -73.30 23.29 -10.23
C ILE A 30 -72.89 22.88 -11.65
N LYS A 31 -73.69 23.24 -12.66
CA LYS A 31 -73.42 22.94 -14.07
C LYS A 31 -72.14 23.61 -14.55
N TYR A 32 -71.95 24.88 -14.19
CA TYR A 32 -70.73 25.63 -14.52
C TYR A 32 -69.50 25.03 -13.83
N LYS A 33 -69.55 24.80 -12.52
CA LYS A 33 -68.46 24.13 -11.79
C LYS A 33 -68.14 22.75 -12.35
N ASN A 34 -69.15 21.95 -12.69
CA ASN A 34 -68.94 20.63 -13.29
C ASN A 34 -68.24 20.71 -14.66
N LYS A 35 -68.52 21.76 -15.45
CA LYS A 35 -67.82 21.99 -16.72
C LYS A 35 -66.34 22.30 -16.50
N ASP A 36 -66.00 23.11 -15.50
CA ASP A 36 -64.60 23.44 -15.17
C ASP A 36 -63.87 22.25 -14.55
N LEU A 37 -64.53 21.49 -13.68
CA LEU A 37 -63.98 20.24 -13.13
C LEU A 37 -63.69 19.23 -14.24
N LYS A 38 -64.52 19.14 -15.29
CA LYS A 38 -64.26 18.28 -16.45
C LYS A 38 -63.03 18.75 -17.23
N LYS A 39 -62.84 20.06 -17.43
CA LYS A 39 -61.63 20.61 -18.07
C LYS A 39 -60.38 20.31 -17.26
N ILE A 40 -60.40 20.53 -15.95
CA ILE A 40 -59.28 20.25 -15.05
C ILE A 40 -58.93 18.76 -15.07
N ARG A 41 -59.92 17.86 -15.09
CA ARG A 41 -59.68 16.41 -15.18
C ARG A 41 -58.97 16.02 -16.47
N VAL A 42 -59.39 16.59 -17.60
CA VAL A 42 -58.75 16.33 -18.91
C VAL A 42 -57.32 16.89 -18.93
N GLN A 43 -57.11 18.12 -18.48
CA GLN A 43 -55.77 18.73 -18.40
C GLN A 43 -54.83 17.91 -17.52
N ARG A 44 -55.29 17.48 -16.33
CA ARG A 44 -54.50 16.65 -15.42
C ARG A 44 -54.05 15.34 -16.06
N ASN A 45 -54.93 14.67 -16.81
CA ASN A 45 -54.58 13.42 -17.49
C ASN A 45 -53.55 13.65 -18.61
N ILE A 46 -53.63 14.77 -19.33
CA ILE A 46 -52.63 15.16 -20.34
C ILE A 46 -51.28 15.45 -19.67
N PHE A 47 -51.25 16.24 -18.60
CA PHE A 47 -50.02 16.53 -17.86
C PHE A 47 -49.38 15.27 -17.26
N ALA A 48 -50.19 14.34 -16.73
CA ALA A 48 -49.72 13.06 -16.24
C ALA A 48 -49.05 12.24 -17.36
N GLY A 49 -49.64 12.21 -18.56
CA GLY A 49 -49.04 11.54 -19.71
C GLY A 49 -47.69 12.14 -20.11
N VAL A 50 -47.59 13.46 -20.17
CA VAL A 50 -46.32 14.16 -20.49
C VAL A 50 -45.26 13.93 -19.42
N ALA A 51 -45.63 13.92 -18.14
CA ALA A 51 -44.68 13.65 -17.06
C ALA A 51 -44.09 12.23 -17.17
N ILE A 52 -44.91 11.23 -17.52
CA ILE A 52 -44.46 9.85 -17.70
C ILE A 52 -43.48 9.73 -18.87
N THR A 53 -43.75 10.37 -20.00
CA THR A 53 -42.85 10.31 -21.17
C THR A 53 -41.50 10.95 -20.88
N VAL A 54 -41.48 12.08 -20.16
CA VAL A 54 -40.23 12.73 -19.72
C VAL A 54 -39.44 11.81 -18.78
N LEU A 55 -40.09 11.18 -17.81
CA LEU A 55 -39.41 10.25 -16.90
C LEU A 55 -38.80 9.05 -17.63
N LEU A 56 -39.51 8.46 -18.60
CA LEU A 56 -38.99 7.36 -19.40
C LEU A 56 -37.79 7.79 -20.25
N ALA A 57 -37.82 9.00 -20.82
CA ALA A 57 -36.69 9.54 -21.58
C ALA A 57 -35.45 9.74 -20.69
N VAL A 58 -35.63 10.34 -19.50
CA VAL A 58 -34.54 10.53 -18.54
C VAL A 58 -33.96 9.19 -18.08
N PHE A 59 -34.83 8.22 -17.78
CA PHE A 59 -34.40 6.88 -17.39
C PHE A 59 -33.64 6.16 -18.52
N GLY A 60 -34.11 6.26 -19.76
CA GLY A 60 -33.43 5.72 -20.93
C GLY A 60 -32.02 6.30 -21.10
N ILE A 61 -31.91 7.62 -21.02
CA ILE A 61 -30.62 8.33 -21.08
C ILE A 61 -29.70 7.88 -19.94
N TYR A 62 -30.20 7.83 -18.70
CA TYR A 62 -29.43 7.40 -17.54
C TYR A 62 -28.92 5.96 -17.68
N SER A 63 -29.78 5.03 -18.14
CA SER A 63 -29.42 3.63 -18.35
C SER A 63 -28.34 3.45 -19.43
N PHE A 64 -28.41 4.23 -20.52
CA PHE A 64 -27.42 4.21 -21.59
C PHE A 64 -26.05 4.71 -21.10
N TYR A 65 -26.03 5.83 -20.37
CA TYR A 65 -24.78 6.36 -19.80
C TYR A 65 -24.20 5.45 -18.71
N SER A 66 -25.02 4.77 -17.93
CA SER A 66 -24.56 3.81 -16.91
C SER A 66 -23.96 2.55 -17.55
N GLY A 67 -24.59 2.00 -18.60
CA GLY A 67 -24.08 0.82 -19.31
C GLY A 67 -22.69 1.02 -19.91
N LEU A 68 -22.43 2.21 -20.48
CA LEU A 68 -21.09 2.57 -20.98
C LEU A 68 -20.03 2.66 -19.87
N ARG A 69 -20.40 3.10 -18.66
CA ARG A 69 -19.46 3.18 -17.51
C ARG A 69 -19.12 1.80 -16.97
N THR A 70 -20.08 0.88 -16.90
CA THR A 70 -19.85 -0.50 -16.43
C THR A 70 -18.88 -1.26 -17.33
N SER A 71 -18.94 -1.08 -18.66
CA SER A 71 -17.98 -1.71 -19.59
C SER A 71 -16.53 -1.24 -19.36
N ASN A 72 -16.32 0.04 -19.03
CA ASN A 72 -14.98 0.56 -18.75
C ASN A 72 -14.41 0.04 -17.41
N ASN A 73 -15.27 -0.14 -16.40
CA ASN A 73 -14.85 -0.68 -15.10
C ASN A 73 -14.44 -2.17 -15.19
N PHE A 74 -15.08 -2.96 -16.07
CA PHE A 74 -14.71 -4.35 -16.31
C PHE A 74 -13.31 -4.48 -16.95
N ARG A 75 -12.99 -3.63 -17.94
CA ARG A 75 -11.64 -3.54 -18.53
C ARG A 75 -10.57 -3.12 -17.54
N GLY A 76 -10.90 -2.21 -16.62
CA GLY A 76 -10.00 -1.78 -15.55
C GLY A 76 -9.66 -2.90 -14.56
N GLN A 77 -10.52 -3.89 -14.39
CA GLN A 77 -10.26 -5.03 -13.50
C GLN A 77 -9.33 -6.07 -14.12
N GLU A 78 -9.41 -6.29 -15.44
CA GLU A 78 -8.47 -7.16 -16.16
C GLU A 78 -7.05 -6.59 -16.18
N THR A 79 -6.89 -5.29 -16.41
CA THR A 79 -5.55 -4.64 -16.39
C THR A 79 -4.92 -4.65 -14.99
N LEU A 80 -5.72 -4.59 -13.94
CA LEU A 80 -5.23 -4.70 -12.56
C LEU A 80 -4.75 -6.13 -12.24
N ALA A 81 -5.41 -7.17 -12.77
CA ALA A 81 -4.98 -8.56 -12.58
C ALA A 81 -3.65 -8.85 -13.30
N GLU A 82 -3.48 -8.39 -14.54
CA GLU A 82 -2.21 -8.51 -15.27
C GLU A 82 -1.07 -7.74 -14.58
N ALA A 83 -1.36 -6.56 -14.02
CA ALA A 83 -0.36 -5.79 -13.27
C ALA A 83 0.08 -6.53 -11.99
N ILE A 84 -0.81 -7.21 -11.28
CA ILE A 84 -0.48 -7.97 -10.07
C ILE A 84 0.43 -9.16 -10.39
N ASP A 85 0.13 -9.93 -11.43
CA ASP A 85 0.97 -11.06 -11.86
C ASP A 85 2.39 -10.59 -12.22
N SER A 86 2.51 -9.45 -12.90
CA SER A 86 3.81 -8.86 -13.19
C SER A 86 4.61 -8.49 -11.93
N ILE A 87 3.97 -8.01 -10.85
CA ILE A 87 4.66 -7.62 -9.60
C ILE A 87 5.32 -8.83 -8.93
N ASP A 88 4.64 -9.97 -8.89
CA ASP A 88 5.19 -11.18 -8.27
C ASP A 88 6.38 -11.73 -9.07
N THR A 89 6.33 -11.64 -10.41
CA THR A 89 7.50 -11.98 -11.24
C THR A 89 8.69 -11.05 -10.98
N PHE A 90 8.46 -9.74 -10.79
CA PHE A 90 9.53 -8.79 -10.46
C PHE A 90 10.13 -9.04 -9.08
N ARG A 91 9.30 -9.36 -8.07
CA ARG A 91 9.79 -9.73 -6.73
C ARG A 91 10.69 -10.96 -6.78
N ASN A 92 10.23 -12.02 -7.44
CA ASN A 92 11.01 -13.25 -7.62
C ASN A 92 12.34 -12.97 -8.33
N ARG A 93 12.35 -12.07 -9.33
CA ARG A 93 13.59 -11.66 -10.01
C ARG A 93 14.53 -10.89 -9.10
N ILE A 94 14.02 -9.97 -8.28
CA ILE A 94 14.80 -9.23 -7.30
C ILE A 94 15.43 -10.17 -6.27
N ASP A 95 14.66 -11.12 -5.75
CA ASP A 95 15.15 -12.09 -4.77
C ASP A 95 16.25 -12.99 -5.37
N ASN A 96 16.05 -13.45 -6.61
CA ASN A 96 17.07 -14.23 -7.32
C ASN A 96 18.35 -13.41 -7.57
N LEU A 97 18.22 -12.15 -8.00
CA LEU A 97 19.37 -11.26 -8.21
C LEU A 97 20.10 -10.98 -6.89
N LYS A 98 19.37 -10.82 -5.78
CA LYS A 98 19.97 -10.62 -4.46
C LYS A 98 20.78 -11.85 -4.03
N ALA A 99 20.20 -13.05 -4.18
CA ALA A 99 20.90 -14.30 -3.90
C ALA A 99 22.17 -14.47 -4.76
N GLN A 100 22.08 -14.18 -6.06
CA GLN A 100 23.27 -14.20 -6.95
C GLN A 100 24.34 -13.19 -6.52
N ASN A 101 23.94 -12.01 -6.05
CA ASN A 101 24.88 -10.98 -5.58
C ASN A 101 25.58 -11.41 -4.28
N GLU A 102 24.85 -12.06 -3.37
CA GLU A 102 25.41 -12.64 -2.15
C GLU A 102 26.43 -13.75 -2.47
N GLU A 103 26.08 -14.69 -3.35
CA GLU A 103 27.00 -15.75 -3.82
C GLU A 103 28.25 -15.16 -4.47
N LEU A 104 28.08 -14.15 -5.34
CA LEU A 104 29.21 -13.48 -6.00
C LEU A 104 30.12 -12.77 -5.00
N SER A 105 29.55 -12.17 -3.95
CA SER A 105 30.32 -11.56 -2.86
C SER A 105 31.17 -12.59 -2.12
N LEU A 106 30.58 -13.75 -1.78
CA LEU A 106 31.31 -14.83 -1.11
C LEU A 106 32.47 -15.37 -1.98
N VAL A 107 32.23 -15.57 -3.28
CA VAL A 107 33.28 -16.00 -4.22
C VAL A 107 34.39 -14.96 -4.33
N LYS A 108 34.04 -13.68 -4.38
CA LYS A 108 35.01 -12.57 -4.40
C LYS A 108 35.84 -12.53 -3.12
N GLU A 109 35.21 -12.63 -1.96
CA GLU A 109 35.88 -12.67 -0.65
C GLU A 109 36.85 -13.86 -0.56
N PHE A 110 36.42 -15.04 -1.00
CA PHE A 110 37.28 -16.23 -1.05
C PHE A 110 38.52 -16.02 -1.95
N TYR A 111 38.33 -15.45 -3.15
CA TYR A 111 39.45 -15.16 -4.05
C TYR A 111 40.43 -14.14 -3.45
N LEU A 112 39.91 -13.08 -2.80
CA LEU A 112 40.74 -12.08 -2.12
C LEU A 112 41.52 -12.71 -0.96
N ALA A 113 40.88 -13.53 -0.13
CA ALA A 113 41.52 -14.26 0.94
C ALA A 113 42.66 -15.17 0.42
N LYS A 114 42.40 -15.93 -0.66
CA LYS A 114 43.42 -16.77 -1.31
C LYS A 114 44.60 -15.94 -1.82
N LYS A 115 44.33 -14.86 -2.57
CA LYS A 115 45.37 -13.95 -3.06
C LYS A 115 46.18 -13.34 -1.92
N PHE A 116 45.53 -13.04 -0.80
CA PHE A 116 46.19 -12.51 0.38
C PHE A 116 47.13 -13.54 1.01
N ILE A 117 46.72 -14.80 1.14
CA ILE A 117 47.57 -15.93 1.62
C ILE A 117 48.79 -16.15 0.72
N GLU A 118 48.62 -16.05 -0.60
CA GLU A 118 49.68 -16.28 -1.58
C GLU A 118 50.72 -15.13 -1.63
N LYS A 119 50.57 -14.08 -0.83
CA LYS A 119 51.58 -13.00 -0.75
C LYS A 119 52.85 -13.47 -0.05
N GLU A 120 53.96 -12.89 -0.48
CA GLU A 120 55.30 -13.22 0.02
C GLU A 120 55.48 -12.98 1.52
N LYS A 121 54.80 -11.97 2.09
CA LYS A 121 54.85 -11.69 3.52
C LYS A 121 53.57 -11.01 3.99
N ILE A 122 53.00 -11.50 5.09
CA ILE A 122 51.77 -11.01 5.72
C ILE A 122 52.06 -10.74 7.20
N TYR A 123 51.48 -9.68 7.76
CA TYR A 123 51.62 -9.33 9.17
C TYR A 123 50.30 -9.53 9.89
N SER A 124 50.29 -10.30 10.98
CA SER A 124 49.11 -10.55 11.80
C SER A 124 49.33 -10.03 13.21
N VAL A 125 48.31 -9.40 13.78
CA VAL A 125 48.35 -8.88 15.16
C VAL A 125 47.59 -9.84 16.05
N GLN A 126 48.26 -10.35 17.08
CA GLN A 126 47.77 -11.42 17.95
C GLN A 126 47.86 -11.02 19.42
N VAL A 127 47.00 -11.61 20.25
CA VAL A 127 46.94 -11.37 21.70
C VAL A 127 47.10 -12.70 22.44
N LYS A 128 47.93 -12.73 23.49
CA LYS A 128 48.31 -13.96 24.20
C LYS A 128 47.29 -14.35 25.30
N SER A 129 46.65 -13.37 25.92
CA SER A 129 45.80 -13.48 27.11
C SER A 129 44.51 -14.27 26.87
N PHE A 130 43.99 -14.29 25.64
CA PHE A 130 42.77 -15.05 25.32
C PHE A 130 42.99 -16.55 25.10
N VAL A 131 44.25 -17.00 25.10
CA VAL A 131 44.59 -18.43 25.04
C VAL A 131 44.07 -19.16 26.28
N GLU A 132 44.01 -18.51 27.45
CA GLU A 132 43.58 -19.13 28.71
C GLU A 132 42.05 -19.32 28.83
N ASN A 133 41.26 -18.57 28.05
CA ASN A 133 39.79 -18.61 28.12
C ASN A 133 39.11 -19.35 26.95
N ASN A 134 39.86 -20.09 26.12
CA ASN A 134 39.34 -20.86 24.97
C ASN A 134 38.44 -20.07 23.98
N ALA A 135 38.49 -18.73 24.00
CA ALA A 135 37.70 -17.89 23.11
C ALA A 135 38.50 -17.62 21.82
N THR A 136 37.98 -18.08 20.68
CA THR A 136 38.53 -17.74 19.36
C THR A 136 38.22 -16.28 19.06
N LEU A 137 39.25 -15.46 18.86
CA LEU A 137 39.10 -14.04 18.52
C LEU A 137 39.11 -13.76 17.02
N ALA A 138 39.38 -14.80 16.21
CA ALA A 138 39.30 -14.71 14.77
C ALA A 138 37.87 -14.31 14.38
N SER A 139 37.71 -13.18 13.69
CA SER A 139 36.38 -12.78 13.21
C SER A 139 35.82 -13.82 12.24
N GLU A 140 34.50 -13.93 12.14
CA GLU A 140 33.81 -14.85 11.23
C GLU A 140 34.07 -14.56 9.73
N SER A 141 34.86 -13.54 9.39
CA SER A 141 35.26 -13.25 8.02
C SER A 141 35.93 -14.46 7.36
N LEU A 142 35.54 -14.76 6.11
CA LEU A 142 36.11 -15.83 5.29
C LEU A 142 37.65 -15.78 5.23
N THR A 143 38.22 -14.57 5.20
CA THR A 143 39.66 -14.36 5.25
C THR A 143 40.25 -14.95 6.53
N ASN A 144 39.75 -14.56 7.70
CA ASN A 144 40.25 -15.04 9.00
C ASN A 144 40.02 -16.55 9.18
N THR A 145 38.88 -17.09 8.74
CA THR A 145 38.60 -18.53 8.84
C THR A 145 39.55 -19.39 7.97
N MET A 146 39.91 -18.94 6.76
CA MET A 146 40.91 -19.61 5.93
C MET A 146 42.31 -19.60 6.57
N PHE A 147 42.70 -18.49 7.21
CA PHE A 147 43.96 -18.41 7.94
C PHE A 147 43.99 -19.37 9.15
N VAL A 148 42.91 -19.42 9.94
CA VAL A 148 42.79 -20.33 11.10
C VAL A 148 42.86 -21.80 10.68
N LYS A 149 42.20 -22.18 9.57
CA LYS A 149 42.26 -23.56 9.04
C LYS A 149 43.67 -23.97 8.63
N THR A 150 44.46 -23.01 8.10
CA THR A 150 45.83 -23.28 7.64
C THR A 150 46.81 -23.37 8.81
N ASN A 151 46.56 -22.63 9.89
CA ASN A 151 47.42 -22.63 11.06
C ASN A 151 46.66 -22.26 12.35
N PRO A 152 46.57 -23.16 13.35
CA PRO A 152 45.77 -22.95 14.56
C PRO A 152 46.24 -21.77 15.41
N PHE A 153 47.48 -21.29 15.25
CA PHE A 153 47.98 -20.10 15.95
C PHE A 153 47.29 -18.80 15.49
N TYR A 154 46.60 -18.78 14.35
CA TYR A 154 45.81 -17.64 13.89
C TYR A 154 44.46 -17.48 14.62
N ALA A 155 44.03 -18.46 15.42
CA ALA A 155 42.77 -18.38 16.18
C ALA A 155 42.74 -17.19 17.16
N TYR A 156 43.92 -16.65 17.50
CA TYR A 156 44.13 -15.51 18.39
C TYR A 156 44.53 -14.22 17.64
N SER A 157 44.44 -14.22 16.30
CA SER A 157 44.72 -13.07 15.46
C SER A 157 43.50 -12.15 15.38
N LEU A 158 43.71 -10.87 15.68
CA LEU A 158 42.69 -9.82 15.60
C LEU A 158 42.68 -9.09 14.26
N GLY A 159 43.69 -9.30 13.41
CA GLY A 159 43.77 -8.73 12.08
C GLY A 159 44.98 -9.21 11.30
N ALA A 160 44.88 -9.16 9.98
CA ALA A 160 45.96 -9.44 9.05
C ALA A 160 46.14 -8.26 8.09
N PHE A 161 47.39 -7.86 7.87
CA PHE A 161 47.79 -6.62 7.21
C PHE A 161 48.89 -6.90 6.19
N GLU A 162 48.95 -6.05 5.17
CA GLU A 162 49.96 -6.16 4.10
C GLU A 162 51.30 -5.58 4.54
N THR A 163 51.27 -4.49 5.32
CA THR A 163 52.46 -3.76 5.73
C THR A 163 52.72 -3.91 7.23
N LEU A 164 54.00 -3.82 7.61
CA LEU A 164 54.39 -3.85 9.01
C LEU A 164 53.85 -2.62 9.77
N GLU A 165 53.83 -1.46 9.11
CA GLU A 165 53.39 -0.19 9.69
C GLU A 165 51.90 -0.22 10.06
N GLU A 166 51.05 -0.75 9.18
CA GLU A 166 49.62 -0.95 9.47
C GLU A 166 49.42 -1.86 10.69
N ALA A 167 50.13 -3.01 10.71
CA ALA A 167 50.05 -3.94 11.82
C ALA A 167 50.54 -3.33 13.15
N GLN A 168 51.60 -2.52 13.11
CA GLN A 168 52.09 -1.81 14.29
C GLN A 168 51.12 -0.72 14.76
N SER A 169 50.50 0.03 13.85
CA SER A 169 49.48 1.01 14.17
C SER A 169 48.26 0.36 14.84
N PHE A 170 47.78 -0.75 14.29
CA PHE A 170 46.67 -1.51 14.87
C PHE A 170 47.03 -2.09 16.24
N ARG A 171 48.24 -2.62 16.40
CA ARG A 171 48.76 -3.04 17.72
C ARG A 171 48.72 -1.88 18.73
N LYS A 172 49.17 -0.67 18.36
CA LYS A 172 49.15 0.50 19.26
C LYS A 172 47.74 0.81 19.74
N GLN A 173 46.76 0.75 18.84
CA GLN A 173 45.35 0.94 19.20
C GLN A 173 44.85 -0.15 20.15
N LEU A 174 45.19 -1.42 19.90
CA LEU A 174 44.83 -2.53 20.79
C LEU A 174 45.45 -2.38 22.19
N VAL A 175 46.71 -1.95 22.28
CA VAL A 175 47.38 -1.67 23.55
C VAL A 175 46.67 -0.53 24.30
N GLN A 176 46.29 0.55 23.60
CA GLN A 176 45.52 1.65 24.20
C GLN A 176 44.14 1.20 24.72
N MET A 177 43.54 0.18 24.10
CA MET A 177 42.29 -0.43 24.55
C MET A 177 42.46 -1.41 25.71
N GLY A 178 43.70 -1.69 26.15
CA GLY A 178 44.02 -2.56 27.29
C GLY A 178 44.63 -3.92 26.94
N PHE A 179 44.82 -4.24 25.67
CA PHE A 179 45.48 -5.48 25.22
C PHE A 179 47.01 -5.33 25.21
N ASN A 180 47.60 -5.20 26.41
CA ASN A 180 49.04 -4.91 26.59
C ASN A 180 49.99 -5.98 26.04
N ASP A 181 49.49 -7.19 25.90
CA ASP A 181 50.22 -8.38 25.42
C ASP A 181 50.07 -8.60 23.90
N ALA A 182 49.48 -7.64 23.18
CA ALA A 182 49.39 -7.69 21.72
C ALA A 182 50.79 -7.65 21.08
N PHE A 183 51.02 -8.51 20.09
CA PHE A 183 52.27 -8.57 19.31
C PHE A 183 51.99 -8.74 17.81
N VAL A 184 52.95 -8.31 16.98
CA VAL A 184 52.89 -8.49 15.52
C VAL A 184 53.72 -9.72 15.15
N ALA A 185 53.14 -10.65 14.39
CA ALA A 185 53.83 -11.80 13.84
C ALA A 185 53.79 -11.74 12.30
N SER A 186 54.93 -12.05 11.67
CA SER A 186 55.01 -12.16 10.21
C SER A 186 54.89 -13.60 9.74
N TYR A 187 54.26 -13.79 8.60
CA TYR A 187 53.97 -15.07 7.99
C TYR A 187 54.31 -15.06 6.50
N LYS A 188 54.74 -16.21 5.98
CA LYS A 188 54.97 -16.49 4.56
C LYS A 188 54.50 -17.91 4.28
N ASP A 189 53.71 -18.09 3.22
CA ASP A 189 53.14 -19.38 2.82
C ASP A 189 52.42 -20.11 3.98
N GLY A 190 51.68 -19.35 4.81
CA GLY A 190 50.96 -19.87 5.99
C GLY A 190 51.83 -20.25 7.19
N LYS A 191 53.17 -20.15 7.07
CA LYS A 191 54.12 -20.45 8.15
C LYS A 191 54.59 -19.17 8.83
N ARG A 192 54.69 -19.21 10.16
CA ARG A 192 55.20 -18.09 10.97
C ARG A 192 56.69 -17.93 10.70
N LEU A 193 57.10 -16.73 10.31
CA LEU A 193 58.51 -16.36 10.13
C LEU A 193 59.12 -15.90 11.46
N ARG A 194 58.56 -14.84 12.05
CA ARG A 194 59.07 -14.26 13.29
C ARG A 194 58.04 -13.36 13.99
N ILE A 195 58.34 -12.98 15.23
CA ILE A 195 57.70 -11.85 15.89
C ILE A 195 58.44 -10.60 15.47
N GLU A 196 57.72 -9.60 14.98
CA GLU A 196 58.30 -8.33 14.58
C GLU A 196 58.44 -7.42 15.82
N PRO A 197 59.52 -6.63 15.92
CA PRO A 197 59.76 -5.77 17.06
C PRO A 197 58.67 -4.70 17.19
N SER A 198 58.41 -4.30 18.43
CA SER A 198 57.51 -3.19 18.74
C SER A 198 58.23 -1.87 18.42
N ASN A 199 57.55 -0.96 17.72
CA ASN A 199 57.99 0.42 17.48
C ASN A 199 57.25 1.38 18.39
#